data_AF-A0A2N3BE39-F1
#
_entry.id   AF-A0A2N3BE39-F1
#
_cell.length_a   1.000
_cell.length_b   1.000
_cell.length_c   1.000
_cell.angle_alpha   90.00
_cell.angle_beta   90.00
_cell.angle_gamma   90.00
#
_symmetry.space_group_name_H-M   'P 1'
#
loop_
_entity.id
_entity.type
_entity.pdbx_description
1 polymer ?
#
loop_
_entity_poly.entity_id
_entity_poly.type
_entity_poly.pdbx_seq_one_letter_code
_entity_poly.pdbx_strand_id
1 'polypeptide(L)'
;MWSAPSLAAECRDDLALFRFPGGQAQFTVEIADDVAERAQGLMHRANLPASAGMLFIYESPQAASFWMRNTLLPLDMIFIDPTGTVTKVHANARPLDETPIPGGDGVLMVLEINGGLARRIGIVPGAELAHPRLAQATAAFPCQ
;
A
#
# COMPACT_ATOMS: atom_id res chain seq x y z
N MET A 1 -33.46 6.00 12.92
CA MET A 1 -32.60 5.77 11.74
C MET A 1 -31.28 6.46 12.04
N TRP A 2 -30.23 5.71 12.39
CA TRP A 2 -28.90 6.28 12.58
C TRP A 2 -28.13 6.10 11.27
N SER A 3 -27.93 7.20 10.55
CA SER A 3 -26.97 7.23 9.45
C SER A 3 -25.58 7.18 10.06
N ALA A 4 -24.84 6.11 9.80
CA ALA A 4 -23.40 6.14 10.05
C ALA A 4 -22.80 7.25 9.17
N PRO A 5 -21.94 8.12 9.71
CA PRO A 5 -21.24 9.08 8.87
C PRO A 5 -20.42 8.31 7.84
N SER A 6 -20.66 8.60 6.57
CA SER A 6 -19.68 8.31 5.52
C SER A 6 -18.43 9.10 5.88
N LEU A 7 -17.34 8.42 6.25
CA LEU A 7 -16.04 9.07 6.25
C LEU A 7 -15.76 9.48 4.80
N ALA A 8 -15.93 10.77 4.53
CA ALA A 8 -15.28 11.43 3.42
C ALA A 8 -13.79 11.06 3.48
N ALA A 9 -13.16 10.76 2.33
CA ALA A 9 -11.74 10.49 2.29
C ALA A 9 -10.96 11.80 2.52
N GLU A 10 -10.83 12.21 3.77
CA GLU A 10 -9.98 13.32 4.20
C GLU A 10 -8.51 12.91 4.03
N CYS A 11 -8.02 13.12 2.81
CA CYS A 11 -6.70 12.71 2.39
C CYS A 11 -5.59 13.58 2.99
N ARG A 12 -4.46 12.94 3.32
CA ARG A 12 -3.20 13.58 3.70
C ARG A 12 -2.05 12.78 3.09
N ASP A 13 -0.93 13.42 2.79
CA ASP A 13 0.20 12.77 2.10
C ASP A 13 0.82 11.60 2.89
N ASP A 14 0.73 11.63 4.22
CA ASP A 14 1.20 10.57 5.12
C ASP A 14 0.09 9.59 5.52
N LEU A 15 -1.05 9.56 4.81
CA LEU A 15 -2.16 8.65 5.08
C LEU A 15 -2.57 7.84 3.86
N ALA A 16 -2.57 6.51 4.00
CA ALA A 16 -3.19 5.61 3.03
C ALA A 16 -4.55 5.11 3.58
N LEU A 17 -5.64 5.55 2.93
CA LEU A 17 -7.01 5.21 3.32
C LEU A 17 -7.57 4.14 2.37
N PHE A 18 -7.96 2.98 2.90
CA PHE A 18 -8.56 1.91 2.12
C PHE A 18 -10.03 1.74 2.45
N ARG A 19 -10.82 1.44 1.42
CA ARG A 19 -12.15 0.85 1.56
C ARG A 19 -12.24 -0.47 0.81
N PHE A 20 -13.03 -1.39 1.34
CA PHE A 20 -13.26 -2.73 0.79
C PHE A 20 -14.57 -3.30 1.37
N PRO A 21 -15.13 -4.40 0.84
CA PRO A 21 -16.43 -4.93 1.30
C PRO A 21 -16.51 -5.21 2.81
N GLY A 22 -15.37 -5.55 3.43
CA GLY A 22 -15.26 -5.83 4.87
C GLY A 22 -15.10 -4.59 5.77
N GLY A 23 -14.94 -3.38 5.23
CA GLY A 23 -14.78 -2.16 6.01
C GLY A 23 -13.78 -1.17 5.42
N GLN A 24 -13.14 -0.41 6.31
CA GLN A 24 -12.13 0.57 5.97
C GLN A 24 -10.88 0.37 6.83
N ALA A 25 -9.73 0.80 6.32
CA ALA A 25 -8.48 0.80 7.04
C ALA A 25 -7.71 2.09 6.77
N GLN A 26 -6.94 2.54 7.75
CA GLN A 26 -6.07 3.70 7.62
C GLN A 26 -4.67 3.32 8.09
N PHE A 27 -3.67 3.71 7.31
CA PHE A 27 -2.26 3.58 7.65
C PHE A 27 -1.58 4.93 7.64
N THR A 28 -0.78 5.20 8.66
CA THR A 28 0.23 6.26 8.56
C THR A 28 1.38 5.73 7.70
N VAL A 29 1.77 6.47 6.67
CA VAL A 29 2.77 6.01 5.71
C VAL A 29 3.96 6.96 5.63
N GLU A 30 5.14 6.37 5.54
CA GLU A 30 6.31 7.05 4.98
C GLU A 30 6.23 6.94 3.45
N ILE A 31 6.52 8.03 2.74
CA ILE A 31 6.50 8.04 1.27
C ILE A 31 7.89 7.69 0.75
N ALA A 32 7.93 6.81 -0.27
CA ALA A 32 9.11 6.54 -1.06
C ALA A 32 8.80 6.85 -2.53
N ASP A 33 9.10 8.07 -2.97
CA ASP A 33 8.77 8.56 -4.32
C ASP A 33 9.98 8.97 -5.16
N ASP A 34 11.19 8.85 -4.62
CA ASP A 34 12.44 8.82 -5.41
C ASP A 34 13.07 7.42 -5.54
N VAL A 35 14.08 7.29 -6.40
CA VAL A 35 14.73 5.99 -6.69
C VAL A 35 15.48 5.45 -5.47
N ALA A 36 16.14 6.31 -4.69
CA ALA A 36 16.93 5.91 -3.54
C ALA A 36 16.03 5.48 -2.38
N GLU A 37 14.95 6.21 -2.11
CA GLU A 37 13.94 5.86 -1.11
C GLU A 37 13.29 4.52 -1.44
N ARG A 38 12.87 4.31 -2.70
CA ARG A 38 12.28 3.04 -3.13
C ARG A 38 13.27 1.88 -3.06
N ALA A 39 14.54 2.11 -3.38
CA ALA A 39 15.58 1.08 -3.27
C ALA A 39 15.89 0.71 -1.81
N GLN A 40 15.80 1.67 -0.89
CA GLN A 40 16.01 1.46 0.54
C GLN A 40 14.83 0.78 1.21
N GLY A 41 13.60 1.21 0.92
CA GLY A 41 12.38 0.66 1.53
C GLY A 41 12.44 0.60 3.06
N LEU A 42 11.95 -0.50 3.63
CA LEU A 42 11.98 -0.79 5.07
C LEU A 42 13.25 -1.56 5.53
N MET A 43 14.34 -1.53 4.76
CA MET A 43 15.60 -2.17 5.15
C MET A 43 16.07 -1.72 6.54
N HIS A 44 16.64 -2.68 7.29
CA HIS A 44 17.23 -2.49 8.63
C HIS A 44 16.27 -2.00 9.74
N ARG A 45 14.96 -1.85 9.47
CA ARG A 45 13.97 -1.53 10.50
C ARG A 45 13.81 -2.72 11.46
N ALA A 46 13.92 -2.46 12.77
CA ALA A 46 13.72 -3.47 13.80
C ALA A 46 12.25 -3.66 14.21
N ASN A 47 11.39 -2.67 13.93
CA ASN A 47 9.96 -2.71 14.17
C ASN A 47 9.23 -1.78 13.19
N LEU A 48 7.92 -2.03 13.02
CA LEU A 48 6.97 -1.18 12.30
C LEU A 48 5.68 -1.14 13.12
N PRO A 49 5.14 0.05 13.47
CA PRO A 49 3.87 0.15 14.20
C PRO A 49 2.71 -0.56 13.47
N ALA A 50 1.73 -1.03 14.24
CA ALA A 50 0.67 -1.91 13.72
C ALA A 50 -0.14 -1.31 12.55
N SER A 51 -0.39 0.01 12.58
CA SER A 51 -1.11 0.74 11.52
C SER A 51 -0.18 1.71 10.78
N ALA A 52 1.08 1.32 10.61
CA ALA A 52 2.04 2.06 9.80
C ALA A 52 2.51 1.24 8.60
N GLY A 53 3.03 1.93 7.60
CA GLY A 53 3.60 1.31 6.41
C GLY A 53 4.51 2.25 5.65
N MET A 54 4.97 1.79 4.49
CA MET A 54 5.65 2.62 3.51
C MET A 54 4.91 2.54 2.19
N LEU A 55 4.59 3.70 1.62
CA LEU A 55 3.91 3.82 0.33
C LEU A 55 4.94 4.21 -0.73
N PHE A 56 5.23 3.26 -1.60
CA PHE A 56 6.08 3.45 -2.76
C PHE A 56 5.23 4.03 -3.88
N ILE A 57 5.66 5.15 -4.46
CA ILE A 57 4.94 5.83 -5.53
C ILE A 57 5.86 5.92 -6.75
N TYR A 58 5.37 5.47 -7.90
CA TYR A 58 6.06 5.61 -9.18
C TYR A 58 5.58 6.84 -9.93
N GLU A 59 6.46 7.45 -10.73
CA GLU A 59 6.13 8.60 -11.59
C GLU A 59 5.11 8.23 -12.68
N SER A 60 5.18 6.99 -13.18
CA SER A 60 4.24 6.45 -14.15
C SER A 60 4.00 4.96 -13.90
N PRO A 61 2.84 4.42 -14.33
CA PRO A 61 2.50 3.01 -14.13
C PRO A 61 3.51 2.12 -14.85
N GLN A 62 4.04 1.12 -14.14
CA GLN A 62 5.10 0.26 -14.66
C GLN A 62 5.01 -1.17 -14.14
N ALA A 63 5.84 -2.06 -14.69
CA ALA A 63 6.06 -3.36 -14.07
C ALA A 63 6.88 -3.16 -12.79
N ALA A 64 6.37 -3.62 -11.65
CA ALA A 64 7.05 -3.53 -10.36
C ALA A 64 7.45 -4.92 -9.86
N SER A 65 8.63 -5.02 -9.26
CA SER A 65 9.09 -6.23 -8.56
C SER A 65 9.85 -5.84 -7.32
N PHE A 66 9.53 -6.49 -6.21
CA PHE A 66 10.13 -6.23 -4.90
C PHE A 66 10.95 -7.44 -4.44
N TRP A 67 11.69 -7.26 -3.35
CA TRP A 67 12.43 -8.30 -2.64
C TRP A 67 12.54 -7.90 -1.16
N MET A 68 13.12 -8.76 -0.33
CA MET A 68 13.28 -8.53 1.10
C MET A 68 14.75 -8.40 1.52
N ARG A 69 15.66 -8.05 0.59
CA ARG A 69 17.07 -7.77 0.89
C ARG A 69 17.14 -6.82 2.09
N ASN A 70 17.93 -7.18 3.11
CA ASN A 70 18.12 -6.40 4.34
C ASN A 70 16.86 -6.02 5.13
N THR A 71 15.69 -6.56 4.80
CA THR A 71 14.43 -6.28 5.51
C THR A 71 14.21 -7.36 6.57
N LEU A 72 14.12 -6.94 7.83
CA LEU A 72 14.13 -7.83 9.01
C LEU A 72 12.72 -8.26 9.45
N LEU A 73 11.70 -7.52 9.02
CA LEU A 73 10.30 -7.75 9.38
C LEU A 73 9.61 -8.53 8.25
N PRO A 74 8.71 -9.47 8.55
CA PRO A 74 7.82 -10.01 7.53
C PRO A 74 6.87 -8.89 7.09
N LEU A 75 6.63 -8.78 5.78
CA LEU A 75 5.78 -7.73 5.22
C LEU A 75 4.69 -8.31 4.33
N ASP A 76 3.55 -7.61 4.26
CA ASP A 76 2.61 -7.77 3.16
C ASP A 76 2.88 -6.65 2.14
N MET A 77 2.90 -6.99 0.86
CA MET A 77 3.04 -6.05 -0.25
C MET A 77 1.71 -5.95 -1.00
N ILE A 78 1.12 -4.75 -1.02
CA ILE A 78 -0.16 -4.46 -1.65
C ILE A 78 0.11 -3.63 -2.90
N PHE A 79 -0.06 -4.23 -4.07
CA PHE A 79 0.18 -3.60 -5.37
C PHE A 79 -1.09 -2.93 -5.88
N ILE A 80 -0.95 -1.69 -6.36
CA ILE A 80 -2.05 -0.77 -6.62
C ILE A 80 -1.87 -0.13 -8.00
N ASP A 81 -2.94 -0.11 -8.78
CA ASP A 81 -2.98 0.47 -10.12
C ASP A 81 -3.21 1.99 -10.11
N PRO A 82 -3.25 2.68 -11.27
CA PRO A 82 -3.37 4.12 -11.34
C PRO A 82 -4.73 4.68 -10.89
N THR A 83 -5.75 3.82 -10.78
CA THR A 83 -7.07 4.17 -10.26
C THR A 83 -7.14 4.06 -8.73
N GLY A 84 -6.06 3.59 -8.09
CA GLY A 84 -6.04 3.29 -6.67
C GLY A 84 -6.60 1.90 -6.34
N THR A 85 -6.85 1.04 -7.34
CA THR A 85 -7.39 -0.30 -7.10
C THR A 85 -6.27 -1.28 -6.80
N VAL A 86 -6.41 -2.05 -5.72
CA VAL A 86 -5.50 -3.14 -5.37
C VAL A 86 -5.62 -4.25 -6.42
N THR A 87 -4.53 -4.55 -7.11
CA THR A 87 -4.47 -5.60 -8.13
C THR A 87 -3.94 -6.91 -7.57
N LYS A 88 -3.05 -6.84 -6.59
CA LYS A 88 -2.40 -8.00 -5.98
C LYS A 88 -2.02 -7.74 -4.53
N VAL A 89 -2.12 -8.76 -3.70
CA VAL A 89 -1.54 -8.79 -2.36
C VAL A 89 -0.59 -9.98 -2.26
N HIS A 90 0.70 -9.71 -2.02
CA HIS A 90 1.65 -10.74 -1.63
C HIS A 90 1.79 -10.73 -0.12
N ALA A 91 1.31 -11.77 0.55
CA ALA A 91 1.28 -11.82 2.00
C ALA A 91 2.50 -12.56 2.58
N ASN A 92 3.02 -12.06 3.71
CA ASN A 92 4.13 -12.65 4.45
C ASN A 92 5.39 -12.86 3.62
N ALA A 93 5.82 -11.82 2.89
CA ALA A 93 7.15 -11.76 2.30
C ALA A 93 8.20 -12.06 3.38
N ARG A 94 9.15 -12.94 3.06
CA ARG A 94 10.07 -13.52 4.03
C ARG A 94 11.25 -12.58 4.28
N PRO A 95 11.58 -12.27 5.55
CA PRO A 95 12.76 -11.46 5.86
C PRO A 95 14.02 -11.98 5.17
N LEU A 96 14.84 -11.07 4.63
CA LEU A 96 16.12 -11.33 3.97
C LEU A 96 16.04 -12.17 2.67
N ASP A 97 14.84 -12.52 2.18
CA ASP A 97 14.66 -13.28 0.94
C ASP A 97 14.79 -12.37 -0.28
N GLU A 98 15.81 -12.63 -1.12
CA GLU A 98 16.04 -11.85 -2.34
C GLU A 98 15.30 -12.39 -3.57
N THR A 99 14.47 -13.42 -3.40
CA THR A 99 13.64 -13.94 -4.50
C THR A 99 12.70 -12.83 -4.99
N PRO A 100 12.70 -12.49 -6.29
CA PRO A 100 11.83 -11.44 -6.81
C PRO A 100 10.35 -11.74 -6.58
N ILE A 101 9.62 -10.73 -6.10
CA ILE A 101 8.17 -10.74 -5.91
C ILE A 101 7.56 -9.81 -6.97
N PRO A 102 7.12 -10.36 -8.12
CA PRO A 102 6.53 -9.54 -9.17
C PRO A 102 5.14 -9.04 -8.74
N GLY A 103 4.90 -7.73 -8.87
CA GLY A 103 3.61 -7.08 -8.63
C GLY A 103 2.63 -7.21 -9.79
N GLY A 104 3.17 -7.37 -11.01
CA GLY A 104 2.42 -7.30 -12.26
C GLY A 104 2.76 -6.03 -13.04
N ASP A 105 2.10 -5.85 -14.18
CA ASP A 105 2.22 -4.66 -15.01
C ASP A 105 1.26 -3.56 -14.55
N GLY A 106 1.57 -2.31 -14.91
CA GLY A 106 0.68 -1.17 -14.65
C GLY A 106 0.54 -0.80 -13.16
N VAL A 107 1.51 -1.13 -12.33
CA VAL A 107 1.55 -0.73 -10.92
C VAL A 107 1.96 0.74 -10.81
N LEU A 108 1.16 1.55 -10.12
CA LEU A 108 1.50 2.94 -9.80
C LEU A 108 2.00 3.09 -8.36
N MET A 109 1.40 2.33 -7.43
CA MET A 109 1.75 2.40 -6.01
C MET A 109 1.90 1.01 -5.40
N VAL A 110 2.74 0.90 -4.39
CA VAL A 110 2.85 -0.32 -3.57
C VAL A 110 2.84 0.10 -2.10
N LEU A 111 2.00 -0.51 -1.29
CA LEU A 111 2.01 -0.34 0.16
C LEU A 111 2.64 -1.56 0.83
N GLU A 112 3.71 -1.34 1.59
CA GLU A 112 4.27 -2.32 2.52
C GLU A 112 3.73 -2.10 3.93
N ILE A 113 3.18 -3.16 4.55
CA ILE A 113 2.73 -3.19 5.95
C ILE A 113 3.23 -4.45 6.66
N ASN A 114 3.03 -4.53 7.98
CA ASN A 114 3.36 -5.73 8.76
C ASN A 114 2.76 -7.02 8.16
N GLY A 115 3.56 -8.08 8.10
CA GLY A 115 3.19 -9.36 7.52
C GLY A 115 1.94 -9.99 8.14
N GLY A 116 1.06 -10.47 7.27
CA GLY A 116 -0.22 -11.08 7.59
C GLY A 116 -1.33 -10.09 7.95
N LEU A 117 -1.05 -8.79 8.03
CA LEU A 117 -2.04 -7.79 8.40
C LEU A 117 -3.14 -7.64 7.34
N ALA A 118 -2.81 -7.65 6.04
CA ALA A 118 -3.79 -7.48 4.97
C ALA A 118 -4.90 -8.53 5.07
N ARG A 119 -4.54 -9.80 5.30
CA ARG A 119 -5.50 -10.88 5.51
C ARG A 119 -6.35 -10.69 6.77
N ARG A 120 -5.74 -10.23 7.88
CA ARG A 120 -6.45 -10.04 9.15
C ARG A 120 -7.55 -9.00 9.07
N ILE A 121 -7.32 -7.91 8.32
CA ILE A 121 -8.26 -6.80 8.20
C ILE A 121 -9.15 -6.90 6.95
N GLY A 122 -8.81 -7.75 5.98
CA GLY A 122 -9.63 -8.00 4.79
C GLY A 122 -9.24 -7.19 3.55
N ILE A 123 -8.01 -6.68 3.46
CA ILE A 123 -7.50 -6.09 2.21
C ILE A 123 -7.17 -7.22 1.23
N VAL A 124 -7.83 -7.19 0.09
CA VAL A 124 -7.73 -8.16 -1.02
C VAL A 124 -7.77 -7.41 -2.35
N PRO A 125 -7.46 -8.06 -3.49
CA PRO A 125 -7.66 -7.45 -4.80
C PRO A 125 -9.09 -6.90 -4.97
N GLY A 126 -9.20 -5.70 -5.54
CA GLY A 126 -10.44 -4.92 -5.62
C GLY A 126 -10.68 -3.97 -4.44
N ALA A 127 -9.86 -4.00 -3.39
CA ALA A 127 -9.84 -2.91 -2.40
C ALA A 127 -9.38 -1.59 -3.06
N GLU A 128 -9.84 -0.46 -2.57
CA GLU A 128 -9.62 0.84 -3.21
C GLU A 128 -8.93 1.79 -2.23
N LEU A 129 -7.81 2.37 -2.68
CA LEU A 129 -7.03 3.38 -1.99
C LEU A 129 -7.55 4.79 -2.34
N ALA A 130 -7.77 5.62 -1.32
CA ALA A 130 -7.79 7.07 -1.43
C ALA A 130 -6.44 7.64 -0.97
N HIS A 131 -5.82 8.45 -1.82
CA HIS A 131 -4.56 9.13 -1.56
C HIS A 131 -4.47 10.38 -2.45
N PRO A 132 -3.92 11.51 -1.98
CA PRO A 132 -3.88 12.76 -2.76
C PRO A 132 -2.99 12.64 -4.01
N ARG A 133 -2.03 11.71 -4.02
CA ARG A 133 -1.13 11.45 -5.17
C ARG A 133 -1.77 10.63 -6.31
N LEU A 134 -3.02 10.19 -6.17
CA LEU A 134 -3.78 9.59 -7.28
C LEU A 134 -4.37 10.68 -8.18
N ALA A 135 -4.62 10.34 -9.45
CA ALA A 135 -5.40 11.19 -10.33
C ALA A 135 -6.86 11.21 -9.88
N GLN A 136 -7.27 12.26 -9.17
CA GLN A 136 -8.58 12.30 -8.49
C GLN A 136 -9.78 12.18 -9.44
N ALA A 137 -9.63 12.61 -10.70
CA ALA A 137 -10.69 12.47 -11.71
C ALA A 137 -10.99 11.01 -12.11
N THR A 138 -10.05 10.09 -11.86
CA THR A 138 -10.15 8.67 -12.25
C THR A 138 -9.96 7.71 -11.08
N ALA A 139 -9.74 8.23 -9.87
CA ALA A 139 -9.58 7.41 -8.68
C ALA A 139 -10.89 6.68 -8.36
N ALA A 140 -10.80 5.38 -8.08
CA ALA A 140 -11.96 4.58 -7.67
C ALA A 140 -12.53 5.06 -6.33
N PHE A 141 -11.65 5.50 -5.43
CA PHE A 141 -11.99 6.16 -4.18
C PHE A 141 -11.29 7.53 -4.10
N PRO A 142 -11.90 8.60 -4.64
CA PRO A 142 -11.28 9.92 -4.65
C PRO A 142 -11.31 10.58 -3.26
N CYS A 143 -10.32 11.43 -3.01
CA CYS A 143 -10.29 12.33 -1.86
C CYS A 143 -11.45 13.32 -1.92
N GLN A 144 -11.90 13.81 -0.75
CA GLN A 144 -13.00 14.77 -0.62
C GLN A 144 -12.55 16.08 0.05
#